data_AF-A0A2S5WUA3-F1
#
_entry.id   AF-A0A2S5WUA3-F1
#
_cell.length_a   1.000
_cell.length_b   1.000
_cell.length_c   1.000
_cell.angle_alpha   90.00
_cell.angle_beta   90.00
_cell.angle_gamma   90.00
#
_symmetry.space_group_name_H-M   'P 1'
#
loop_
_entity.id
_entity.type
_entity.pdbx_description
1 polymer ?
#
loop_
_entity_poly.entity_id
_entity_poly.type
_entity_poly.pdbx_seq_one_letter_code
_entity_poly.pdbx_strand_id
1 'polypeptide(L)'
;MNQGELVGGLLVIFVLAVIAIATIVVFGDLSIRPRPRRLPVWQYTHRVIGKDQPYATSTGSFPASEQRLWELWRESHTPGSIVAIPVEPEPVAPKPAADDTDNGNRTQPEDADTAGAAASGDNAPTEAAEKIPEVRQVRVSRVSRELRSVYPLALVGFNVYFEEYEKTEFPVGLIVRGSDGVAMMTLTDDDIVAFDERGRRLWSSRWERLIFSNAHDLLLYNGHTQIRIDDEDQRDLVEALVVKYGRFEQMHFLPGPERRAPDADA
;
A
#
# COMPACT_ATOMS: atom_id res chain seq x y z
N MET A 1 -4.84 13.94 -78.94
CA MET A 1 -4.71 13.14 -77.70
C MET A 1 -5.31 11.78 -77.99
N ASN A 2 -4.48 10.74 -77.98
CA ASN A 2 -4.88 9.40 -78.35
C ASN A 2 -5.62 8.74 -77.19
N GLN A 3 -6.81 8.17 -77.44
CA GLN A 3 -7.61 7.50 -76.39
C GLN A 3 -6.81 6.42 -75.63
N GLY A 4 -5.81 5.78 -76.27
CA GLY A 4 -4.94 4.81 -75.62
C GLY A 4 -4.04 5.38 -74.51
N GLU A 5 -3.59 6.63 -74.62
CA GLU A 5 -2.78 7.28 -73.58
C GLU A 5 -3.63 7.67 -72.37
N LEU A 6 -4.90 8.03 -72.62
CA LEU A 6 -5.85 8.42 -71.58
C LEU A 6 -6.32 7.21 -70.77
N VAL A 7 -6.56 6.07 -71.44
CA VAL A 7 -6.88 4.79 -70.79
C VAL A 7 -5.67 4.22 -70.05
N GLY A 8 -4.47 4.31 -70.63
CA GLY A 8 -3.22 3.88 -69.99
C GLY A 8 -2.92 4.67 -68.71
N GLY A 9 -3.06 6.00 -68.74
CA GLY A 9 -2.86 6.85 -67.57
C GLY A 9 -3.85 6.56 -66.44
N LEU A 10 -5.13 6.32 -66.77
CA LEU A 10 -6.16 6.00 -65.79
C LEU A 10 -5.93 4.64 -65.10
N LEU A 11 -5.42 3.65 -65.84
CA LEU A 11 -5.11 2.33 -65.29
C LEU A 11 -3.94 2.41 -64.29
N VAL A 12 -2.91 3.21 -64.57
CA VAL A 12 -1.79 3.41 -63.64
C VAL A 12 -2.25 4.05 -62.33
N ILE A 13 -3.11 5.08 -62.41
CA ILE A 13 -3.66 5.74 -61.22
C ILE A 13 -4.49 4.76 -60.39
N PHE A 14 -5.30 3.91 -61.05
CA PHE A 14 -6.12 2.92 -60.36
C PHE A 14 -5.27 1.88 -59.63
N VAL A 15 -4.21 1.37 -60.27
CA VAL A 15 -3.29 0.41 -59.63
C VAL A 15 -2.60 1.03 -58.41
N LEU A 16 -2.14 2.28 -58.52
CA LEU A 16 -1.52 2.99 -57.40
C LEU A 16 -2.51 3.20 -56.24
N ALA A 17 -3.78 3.52 -56.53
CA ALA A 17 -4.82 3.67 -55.52
C ALA A 17 -5.10 2.36 -54.78
N VAL A 18 -5.17 1.23 -55.50
CA VAL A 18 -5.36 -0.10 -54.88
C VAL A 18 -4.18 -0.46 -53.97
N ILE A 19 -2.94 -0.20 -54.40
CA ILE A 19 -1.74 -0.44 -53.59
C ILE A 19 -1.76 0.43 -52.32
N ALA A 20 -2.11 1.71 -52.44
CA ALA A 20 -2.20 2.61 -51.30
C ALA A 20 -3.23 2.12 -50.27
N ILE A 21 -4.42 1.72 -50.72
CA ILE A 21 -5.47 1.18 -49.85
C ILE A 21 -5.01 -0.11 -49.16
N ALA A 22 -4.41 -1.04 -49.91
CA ALA A 22 -3.89 -2.29 -49.35
C ALA A 22 -2.81 -2.01 -48.28
N THR A 23 -1.97 -1.00 -48.50
CA THR A 23 -0.92 -0.62 -47.56
C THR A 23 -1.52 -0.04 -46.28
N ILE A 24 -2.54 0.82 -46.37
CA ILE A 24 -3.25 1.39 -45.22
C ILE A 24 -3.94 0.29 -44.41
N VAL A 25 -4.59 -0.68 -45.06
CA VAL A 25 -5.26 -1.80 -44.36
C VAL A 25 -4.24 -2.67 -43.64
N VAL A 26 -3.13 -3.04 -44.29
CA VAL A 26 -2.07 -3.88 -43.69
C VAL A 26 -1.38 -3.17 -42.52
N PHE A 27 -1.03 -1.88 -42.67
CA PHE A 27 -0.43 -1.10 -41.57
C PHE A 27 -1.43 -0.81 -40.44
N GLY A 28 -2.70 -0.58 -40.78
CA GLY A 28 -3.79 -0.47 -39.80
C GLY A 28 -3.93 -1.74 -38.97
N ASP A 29 -3.97 -2.91 -39.62
CA ASP A 29 -4.11 -4.21 -38.95
C ASP A 29 -2.86 -4.58 -38.11
N LEU A 30 -1.66 -4.26 -38.61
CA LEU A 30 -0.42 -4.39 -37.83
C LEU A 30 -0.37 -3.46 -36.61
N SER A 31 -0.98 -2.27 -36.69
CA SER A 31 -1.06 -1.34 -35.56
C SER A 31 -2.09 -1.75 -34.49
N ILE A 32 -3.08 -2.56 -34.88
CA ILE A 32 -4.16 -3.06 -34.00
C ILE A 32 -3.77 -4.39 -33.34
N ARG A 33 -2.67 -5.04 -33.77
CA ARG A 33 -2.17 -6.24 -33.09
C ARG A 33 -1.98 -5.94 -31.60
N PRO A 34 -2.72 -6.61 -30.70
CA PRO A 34 -2.57 -6.41 -29.28
C PRO A 34 -1.14 -6.82 -28.94
N ARG A 35 -0.29 -5.83 -28.62
CA ARG A 35 1.03 -6.13 -28.06
C ARG A 35 0.81 -7.04 -26.85
N PRO A 36 1.55 -8.14 -26.70
CA PRO A 36 1.47 -8.96 -25.50
C PRO A 36 1.76 -8.04 -24.32
N ARG A 37 0.71 -7.70 -23.58
CA ARG A 37 0.80 -6.82 -22.41
C ARG A 37 1.58 -7.60 -21.36
N ARG A 38 2.85 -7.27 -21.21
CA ARG A 38 3.61 -7.69 -20.03
C ARG A 38 2.89 -7.04 -18.85
N LEU A 39 2.25 -7.86 -18.02
CA LEU A 39 1.71 -7.40 -16.74
C LEU A 39 2.86 -6.70 -15.99
N PRO A 40 2.61 -5.56 -15.34
CA PRO A 40 3.63 -4.94 -14.50
C PRO A 40 4.07 -5.97 -13.47
N VAL A 41 5.38 -6.24 -13.41
CA VAL A 41 5.94 -7.00 -12.30
C VAL A 41 5.87 -6.07 -11.10
N TRP A 42 4.90 -6.29 -10.23
CA TRP A 42 4.73 -5.49 -9.03
C TRP A 42 5.91 -5.71 -8.10
N GLN A 43 6.52 -4.62 -7.66
CA GLN A 43 7.47 -4.62 -6.55
C GLN A 43 6.71 -4.36 -5.26
N TYR A 44 7.07 -5.10 -4.22
CA TYR A 44 6.40 -5.04 -2.93
C TYR A 44 7.36 -4.55 -1.86
N THR A 45 6.80 -3.83 -0.91
CA THR A 45 7.42 -3.52 0.38
C THR A 45 6.53 -4.12 1.47
N HIS A 46 7.15 -4.77 2.47
CA HIS A 46 6.42 -5.29 3.62
C HIS A 46 6.14 -4.18 4.62
N ARG A 47 4.95 -4.22 5.19
CA ARG A 47 4.54 -3.35 6.27
C ARG A 47 3.69 -4.13 7.26
N VAL A 48 3.57 -3.60 8.46
CA VAL A 48 2.86 -4.24 9.57
C VAL A 48 1.73 -3.33 10.05
N ILE A 49 0.55 -3.90 10.26
CA ILE A 49 -0.55 -3.26 10.98
C ILE A 49 -0.52 -3.72 12.43
N GLY A 50 -0.61 -2.77 13.36
CA GLY A 50 -0.55 -3.08 14.79
C GLY A 50 0.80 -3.69 15.15
N LYS A 51 0.80 -4.84 15.83
CA LYS A 51 2.04 -5.49 16.28
C LYS A 51 2.64 -6.43 15.24
N ASP A 52 1.83 -7.30 14.62
CA ASP A 52 2.35 -8.47 13.90
C ASP A 52 1.59 -8.86 12.63
N GLN A 53 0.73 -7.98 12.09
CA GLN A 53 0.01 -8.31 10.86
C GLN A 53 0.73 -7.78 9.62
N PRO A 54 1.41 -8.65 8.84
CA PRO A 54 2.05 -8.23 7.62
C PRO A 54 1.03 -7.98 6.51
N TYR A 55 1.32 -6.99 5.69
CA TYR A 55 0.68 -6.76 4.40
C TYR A 55 1.74 -6.31 3.40
N ALA A 56 1.45 -6.49 2.12
CA ALA A 56 2.33 -6.01 1.07
C ALA A 56 1.75 -4.74 0.45
N THR A 57 2.62 -3.76 0.23
CA THR A 57 2.28 -2.51 -0.45
C THR A 57 3.13 -2.35 -1.70
N SER A 58 2.59 -1.70 -2.73
CA SER A 58 3.34 -1.40 -3.94
C SER A 58 4.54 -0.50 -3.63
N THR A 59 5.74 -0.82 -4.11
CA THR A 59 6.91 0.05 -3.89
C THR A 59 6.73 1.41 -4.55
N GLY A 60 6.10 1.44 -5.73
CA GLY A 60 5.73 2.67 -6.45
C GLY A 60 4.53 3.39 -5.84
N SER A 61 4.49 4.71 -6.06
CA SER A 61 3.35 5.57 -5.78
C SER A 61 2.77 6.07 -7.11
N PHE A 62 1.45 6.04 -7.27
CA PHE A 62 0.78 6.28 -8.54
C PHE A 62 -0.20 7.44 -8.42
N PRO A 63 -0.45 8.23 -9.49
CA PRO A 63 -1.50 9.25 -9.46
C PRO A 63 -2.85 8.66 -9.05
N ALA A 64 -3.56 9.30 -8.14
CA ALA A 64 -4.89 8.85 -7.69
C ALA A 64 -5.91 8.74 -8.85
N SER A 65 -5.71 9.51 -9.92
CA SER A 65 -6.51 9.49 -11.15
C SER A 65 -6.22 8.28 -12.06
N GLU A 66 -5.15 7.52 -11.81
CA GLU A 66 -4.72 6.41 -12.67
C GLU A 66 -5.54 5.14 -12.41
N GLN A 67 -6.80 5.17 -12.86
CA GLN A 67 -7.77 4.10 -12.65
C GLN A 67 -7.32 2.77 -13.29
N ARG A 68 -6.56 2.82 -14.39
CA ARG A 68 -6.15 1.60 -15.09
C ARG A 68 -5.14 0.78 -14.28
N LEU A 69 -4.21 1.42 -13.59
CA LEU A 69 -3.27 0.71 -12.71
C LEU A 69 -3.99 0.07 -11.52
N TRP A 70 -5.02 0.74 -10.99
CA TRP A 70 -5.87 0.17 -9.94
C TRP A 70 -6.67 -1.05 -10.43
N GLU A 71 -7.20 -1.02 -11.66
CA GLU A 71 -7.84 -2.19 -12.26
C GLU A 71 -6.87 -3.35 -12.44
N LEU A 72 -5.68 -3.09 -12.97
CA LEU A 72 -4.64 -4.11 -13.13
C LEU A 72 -4.23 -4.72 -11.79
N TRP A 73 -4.14 -3.91 -10.73
CA TRP A 73 -3.85 -4.39 -9.38
C TRP A 73 -4.93 -5.35 -8.88
N ARG A 74 -6.21 -5.01 -9.06
CA ARG A 74 -7.34 -5.88 -8.69
C ARG A 74 -7.39 -7.16 -9.52
N GLU A 75 -7.11 -7.06 -10.82
CA GLU A 75 -7.03 -8.21 -11.72
C GLU A 75 -5.91 -9.17 -11.28
N SER A 76 -4.73 -8.65 -10.87
CA SER A 76 -3.60 -9.49 -10.43
C SER A 76 -3.70 -10.00 -8.99
N HIS A 77 -4.48 -9.34 -8.14
CA HIS A 77 -4.63 -9.66 -6.71
C HIS A 77 -6.11 -9.88 -6.36
N THR A 78 -6.77 -10.76 -7.11
CA THR A 78 -8.18 -11.08 -6.84
C THR A 78 -8.29 -11.74 -5.46
N PRO A 79 -9.21 -11.32 -4.58
CA PRO A 79 -9.49 -12.04 -3.33
C PRO A 79 -9.68 -13.55 -3.55
N GLY A 80 -9.09 -14.37 -2.69
CA GLY A 80 -9.03 -15.82 -2.81
C GLY A 80 -7.88 -16.35 -3.67
N SER A 81 -7.19 -15.51 -4.44
CA SER A 81 -6.00 -15.90 -5.22
C SER A 81 -4.77 -16.11 -4.33
N ILE A 82 -3.82 -16.95 -4.78
CA ILE A 82 -2.54 -17.16 -4.10
C ILE A 82 -1.48 -16.29 -4.77
N VAL A 83 -0.77 -15.50 -3.99
CA VAL A 83 0.32 -14.64 -4.46
C VAL A 83 1.60 -14.99 -3.74
N ALA A 84 2.68 -15.02 -4.52
CA ALA A 84 4.04 -15.21 -4.04
C ALA A 84 4.62 -13.85 -3.64
N ILE A 85 4.91 -13.66 -2.35
CA ILE A 85 5.39 -12.39 -1.81
C ILE A 85 6.76 -12.61 -1.17
N PRO A 86 7.78 -11.82 -1.54
CA PRO A 86 9.13 -11.95 -1.01
C PRO A 86 9.17 -11.45 0.43
N VAL A 87 9.14 -12.32 1.43
CA VAL A 87 9.19 -11.98 2.86
C VAL A 87 10.54 -11.34 3.18
N GLU A 88 10.50 -10.13 3.73
CA GLU A 88 11.70 -9.51 4.27
C GLU A 88 12.10 -10.26 5.54
N PRO A 89 13.35 -10.76 5.66
CA PRO A 89 13.78 -11.47 6.85
C PRO A 89 13.69 -10.53 8.05
N GLU A 90 13.09 -10.99 9.15
CA GLU A 90 13.10 -10.26 10.41
C GLU A 90 14.54 -9.80 10.72
N PRO A 91 14.76 -8.54 11.13
CA PRO A 91 16.06 -8.13 11.62
C PRO A 91 16.37 -9.00 12.83
N VAL A 92 17.34 -9.91 12.66
CA VAL A 92 17.88 -10.69 13.78
C VAL A 92 18.33 -9.69 14.81
N ALA A 93 17.62 -9.62 15.94
CA ALA A 93 17.99 -8.77 17.05
C ALA A 93 19.47 -9.02 17.35
N PRO A 94 20.29 -7.96 17.54
CA PRO A 94 21.67 -8.16 17.92
C PRO A 94 21.68 -9.03 19.17
N LYS A 95 22.33 -10.19 19.06
CA LYS A 95 22.56 -11.12 20.17
C LYS A 95 23.04 -10.27 21.35
N PRO A 96 22.37 -10.29 22.51
CA PRO A 96 22.81 -9.50 23.65
C PRO A 96 24.28 -9.84 23.89
N ALA A 97 25.12 -8.81 23.89
CA ALA A 97 26.52 -8.95 24.28
C ALA A 97 26.52 -9.66 25.63
N ALA A 98 27.26 -10.77 25.72
CA ALA A 98 27.48 -11.43 26.99
C ALA A 98 28.04 -10.39 27.96
N ASP A 99 27.27 -10.13 29.01
CA ASP A 99 27.63 -9.24 30.10
C ASP A 99 28.74 -9.94 30.89
N ASP A 100 30.00 -9.68 30.52
CA ASP A 100 31.18 -10.05 31.30
C ASP A 100 31.24 -9.16 32.54
N THR A 101 30.44 -9.48 33.54
CA THR A 101 30.68 -9.07 34.93
C THR A 101 31.00 -10.28 35.78
N ASP A 102 32.24 -10.76 35.69
CA ASP A 102 32.84 -11.60 36.73
C ASP A 102 33.71 -10.70 37.63
N ASN A 103 33.12 -10.26 38.75
CA ASN A 103 33.81 -9.55 39.81
C ASN A 103 33.87 -10.49 41.03
N GLY A 104 34.81 -11.44 40.99
CA GLY A 104 35.02 -12.47 42.00
C GLY A 104 36.50 -12.61 42.39
N ASN A 105 36.94 -11.76 43.30
CA ASN A 105 38.28 -11.76 43.91
C ASN A 105 38.62 -13.09 44.63
N ARG A 106 39.63 -13.85 44.16
CA ARG A 106 40.37 -14.82 44.99
C ARG A 106 41.77 -15.18 44.43
N THR A 107 42.76 -14.58 45.08
CA THR A 107 44.16 -15.02 45.38
C THR A 107 44.83 -16.16 44.58
N GLN A 108 45.99 -15.79 43.99
CA GLN A 108 47.19 -16.54 43.49
C GLN A 108 47.76 -17.68 44.38
N PRO A 109 48.83 -18.45 44.02
CA PRO A 109 49.69 -18.46 42.80
C PRO A 109 50.18 -19.86 42.28
N GLU A 110 51.06 -19.80 41.26
CA GLU A 110 52.21 -20.70 40.90
C GLU A 110 52.15 -21.51 39.58
N ASP A 111 53.05 -21.08 38.67
CA ASP A 111 54.02 -21.80 37.82
C ASP A 111 53.58 -22.83 36.77
N ALA A 112 53.81 -22.50 35.48
CA ALA A 112 54.93 -23.03 34.67
C ALA A 112 54.75 -22.77 33.15
N ASP A 113 55.72 -22.06 32.58
CA ASP A 113 56.38 -22.22 31.27
C ASP A 113 55.64 -22.87 30.06
N THR A 114 55.57 -22.14 28.94
CA THR A 114 56.38 -22.37 27.70
C THR A 114 55.63 -21.96 26.41
N ALA A 115 56.22 -20.99 25.71
CA ALA A 115 56.31 -20.77 24.25
C ALA A 115 55.07 -20.84 23.32
N GLY A 116 55.02 -19.89 22.38
CA GLY A 116 54.44 -20.15 21.06
C GLY A 116 53.82 -18.95 20.37
N ALA A 117 54.62 -18.25 19.57
CA ALA A 117 54.19 -17.18 18.67
C ALA A 117 53.19 -17.67 17.61
N ALA A 118 52.23 -16.82 17.26
CA ALA A 118 52.02 -16.29 15.91
C ALA A 118 50.60 -15.73 15.78
N ALA A 119 50.52 -14.41 15.66
CA ALA A 119 49.37 -13.74 15.07
C ALA A 119 49.24 -14.19 13.61
N SER A 120 48.10 -14.76 13.25
CA SER A 120 47.59 -14.75 11.88
C SER A 120 46.13 -14.38 11.98
N GLY A 121 45.86 -13.10 11.67
CA GLY A 121 44.51 -12.62 11.47
C GLY A 121 43.96 -13.26 10.21
N ASP A 122 43.04 -14.19 10.39
CA ASP A 122 42.12 -14.63 9.35
C ASP A 122 41.13 -13.50 9.07
N ASN A 123 41.56 -12.52 8.27
CA ASN A 123 40.64 -11.63 7.56
C ASN A 123 40.11 -12.38 6.34
N ALA A 124 39.19 -13.33 6.56
CA ALA A 124 38.31 -13.78 5.50
C ALA A 124 37.22 -12.70 5.29
N PRO A 125 37.08 -12.11 4.10
CA PRO A 125 35.97 -11.20 3.83
C PRO A 125 34.69 -12.01 3.99
N THR A 126 33.85 -11.62 4.95
CA THR A 126 32.49 -12.12 5.06
C THR A 126 31.76 -11.69 3.79
N GLU A 127 31.77 -12.58 2.80
CA GLU A 127 30.89 -12.55 1.65
C GLU A 127 29.48 -12.44 2.23
N ALA A 128 28.89 -11.25 2.14
CA ALA A 128 27.51 -11.02 2.52
C ALA A 128 26.69 -11.93 1.60
N ALA A 129 26.38 -13.14 2.09
CA ALA A 129 25.52 -14.08 1.41
C ALA A 129 24.27 -13.30 0.99
N GLU A 130 24.14 -13.12 -0.32
CA GLU A 130 22.99 -12.49 -0.95
C GLU A 130 21.78 -13.36 -0.55
N LYS A 131 21.12 -12.98 0.54
CA LYS A 131 19.96 -13.69 1.07
C LYS A 131 18.87 -13.55 0.02
N ILE A 132 18.68 -14.62 -0.75
CA ILE A 132 17.55 -14.75 -1.65
C ILE A 132 16.29 -14.51 -0.80
N PRO A 133 15.44 -13.52 -1.14
CA PRO A 133 14.26 -13.23 -0.36
C PRO A 133 13.38 -14.48 -0.33
N GLU A 134 13.05 -14.94 0.87
CA GLU A 134 12.19 -16.11 1.05
C GLU A 134 10.80 -15.77 0.51
N VAL A 135 10.33 -16.53 -0.48
CA VAL A 135 9.03 -16.27 -1.09
C VAL A 135 7.97 -17.06 -0.35
N ARG A 136 7.04 -16.37 0.31
CA ARG A 136 5.87 -17.01 0.95
C ARG A 136 4.68 -16.95 0.01
N GLN A 137 3.98 -18.07 -0.10
CA GLN A 137 2.68 -18.13 -0.77
C GLN A 137 1.60 -17.80 0.24
N VAL A 138 0.88 -16.71 0.00
CA VAL A 138 -0.21 -16.25 0.86
C VAL A 138 -1.46 -16.02 0.03
N ARG A 139 -2.62 -16.29 0.64
CA ARG A 139 -3.90 -16.08 -0.01
C ARG A 139 -4.38 -14.65 0.22
N VAL A 140 -4.74 -13.97 -0.87
CA VAL A 140 -5.22 -12.59 -0.84
C VAL A 140 -6.61 -12.54 -0.22
N SER A 141 -6.78 -11.74 0.82
CA SER A 141 -8.09 -11.42 1.42
C SER A 141 -8.68 -10.17 0.80
N ARG A 142 -7.90 -9.09 0.75
CA ARG A 142 -8.36 -7.76 0.34
C ARG A 142 -7.28 -7.01 -0.41
N VAL A 143 -7.74 -6.03 -1.17
CA VAL A 143 -6.89 -5.01 -1.78
C VAL A 143 -7.46 -3.64 -1.50
N SER A 144 -6.60 -2.66 -1.27
CA SER A 144 -7.03 -1.29 -1.02
C SER A 144 -6.07 -0.27 -1.62
N ARG A 145 -6.45 1.01 -1.48
CA ARG A 145 -5.65 2.16 -1.86
C ARG A 145 -5.34 2.96 -0.61
N GLU A 146 -4.10 3.40 -0.47
CA GLU A 146 -3.67 4.33 0.58
C GLU A 146 -3.21 5.64 -0.06
N LEU A 147 -3.54 6.79 0.52
CA LEU A 147 -2.92 8.04 0.11
C LEU A 147 -1.51 8.15 0.70
N ARG A 148 -0.53 8.51 -0.14
CA ARG A 148 0.88 8.69 0.23
C ARG A 148 1.35 10.14 0.15
N SER A 149 0.78 10.91 -0.76
CA SER A 149 1.05 12.34 -0.90
C SER A 149 -0.18 13.06 -1.44
N VAL A 150 -0.38 14.31 -1.04
CA VAL A 150 -1.48 15.19 -1.48
C VAL A 150 -1.00 16.21 -2.53
N TYR A 151 0.27 16.61 -2.50
CA TYR A 151 0.82 17.71 -3.31
C TYR A 151 2.09 17.27 -4.08
N PRO A 152 2.33 17.75 -5.32
CA PRO A 152 1.45 18.57 -6.18
C PRO A 152 0.36 17.77 -6.90
N LEU A 153 0.47 16.45 -6.88
CA LEU A 153 -0.54 15.51 -7.34
C LEU A 153 -0.74 14.50 -6.23
N ALA A 154 -1.98 14.06 -6.07
CA ALA A 154 -2.27 13.02 -5.11
C ALA A 154 -1.72 11.68 -5.57
N LEU A 155 -0.87 11.09 -4.75
CA LEU A 155 -0.25 9.82 -5.02
C LEU A 155 -0.81 8.76 -4.07
N VAL A 156 -1.16 7.60 -4.63
CA VAL A 156 -1.67 6.44 -3.91
C VAL A 156 -0.71 5.26 -4.01
N GLY A 157 -0.64 4.50 -2.92
CA GLY A 157 -0.10 3.14 -2.91
C GLY A 157 -1.23 2.12 -3.07
N PHE A 158 -0.91 0.93 -3.55
CA PHE A 158 -1.83 -0.20 -3.56
C PHE A 158 -1.40 -1.23 -2.54
N ASN A 159 -2.36 -1.67 -1.75
CA ASN A 159 -2.14 -2.60 -0.65
C ASN A 159 -2.81 -3.94 -0.97
N VAL A 160 -2.20 -5.02 -0.49
CA VAL A 160 -2.77 -6.37 -0.49
C VAL A 160 -2.62 -6.97 0.90
N TYR A 161 -3.73 -7.52 1.41
CA TYR A 161 -3.85 -8.14 2.72
C TYR A 161 -4.13 -9.62 2.59
N PHE A 162 -3.78 -10.41 3.60
CA PHE A 162 -3.80 -11.86 3.52
C PHE A 162 -4.86 -12.49 4.43
N GLU A 163 -5.48 -13.58 3.97
CA GLU A 163 -6.58 -14.25 4.67
C GLU A 163 -6.17 -14.80 6.04
N GLU A 164 -4.92 -15.24 6.18
CA GLU A 164 -4.39 -15.79 7.44
C GLU A 164 -4.38 -14.78 8.60
N TYR A 165 -4.45 -13.49 8.29
CA TYR A 165 -4.50 -12.42 9.28
C TYR A 165 -5.83 -11.66 9.27
N GLU A 166 -6.83 -12.12 8.54
CA GLU A 166 -8.10 -11.41 8.48
C GLU A 166 -8.77 -11.36 9.86
N LYS A 167 -9.21 -10.16 10.30
CA LYS A 167 -9.88 -9.90 11.58
C LYS A 167 -9.06 -10.16 12.85
N THR A 168 -7.78 -10.51 12.77
CA THR A 168 -6.94 -10.77 13.96
C THR A 168 -6.65 -9.53 14.80
N GLU A 169 -6.89 -8.34 14.24
CA GLU A 169 -6.68 -7.06 14.89
C GLU A 169 -7.82 -6.75 15.88
N PHE A 170 -9.02 -7.29 15.65
CA PHE A 170 -10.21 -6.95 16.40
C PHE A 170 -10.40 -7.81 17.66
N PRO A 171 -11.09 -7.27 18.69
CA PRO A 171 -11.59 -5.90 18.80
C PRO A 171 -10.50 -4.91 19.21
N VAL A 172 -10.64 -3.66 18.78
CA VAL A 172 -9.72 -2.56 19.10
C VAL A 172 -10.48 -1.43 19.78
N GLY A 173 -10.00 -0.98 20.94
CA GLY A 173 -10.47 0.23 21.62
C GLY A 173 -9.35 1.26 21.67
N LEU A 174 -9.61 2.48 21.22
CA LEU A 174 -8.62 3.54 21.11
C LEU A 174 -9.17 4.83 21.70
N ILE A 175 -8.35 5.51 22.50
CA ILE A 175 -8.61 6.89 22.92
C ILE A 175 -8.13 7.75 21.76
N VAL A 176 -9.04 8.54 21.19
CA VAL A 176 -8.73 9.39 20.04
C VAL A 176 -9.35 10.76 20.27
N ARG A 177 -8.70 11.81 19.78
CA ARG A 177 -9.30 13.14 19.74
C ARG A 177 -9.77 13.48 18.34
N GLY A 178 -11.04 13.86 18.24
CA GLY A 178 -11.66 14.19 16.97
C GLY A 178 -12.63 15.36 17.05
N SER A 179 -13.30 15.64 15.94
CA SER A 179 -14.34 16.66 15.85
C SER A 179 -15.50 16.37 16.81
N ASP A 180 -16.27 17.42 17.15
CA ASP A 180 -17.55 17.33 17.86
C ASP A 180 -17.54 16.53 19.17
N GLY A 181 -16.39 16.47 19.85
CA GLY A 181 -16.24 15.83 21.15
C GLY A 181 -15.98 14.33 21.11
N VAL A 182 -15.55 13.77 19.97
CA VAL A 182 -15.07 12.39 19.89
C VAL A 182 -13.83 12.24 20.78
N ALA A 183 -13.91 11.29 21.72
CA ALA A 183 -12.86 11.00 22.71
C ALA A 183 -12.40 9.54 22.69
N MET A 184 -13.20 8.63 22.14
CA MET A 184 -12.89 7.21 22.07
C MET A 184 -13.51 6.57 20.84
N MET A 185 -12.85 5.55 20.31
CA MET A 185 -13.39 4.71 19.26
C MET A 185 -13.26 3.24 19.61
N THR A 186 -14.25 2.45 19.18
CA THR A 186 -14.22 0.99 19.22
C THR A 186 -14.40 0.47 17.81
N LEU A 187 -13.51 -0.41 17.41
CA LEU A 187 -13.48 -1.05 16.10
C LEU A 187 -13.66 -2.55 16.32
N THR A 188 -14.68 -3.11 15.69
CA THR A 188 -15.00 -4.54 15.69
C THR A 188 -14.81 -5.09 14.28
N ASP A 189 -15.05 -6.39 14.11
CA ASP A 189 -14.97 -7.00 12.78
C ASP A 189 -16.10 -6.59 11.83
N ASP A 190 -17.17 -5.98 12.35
CA ASP A 190 -18.33 -5.54 11.59
C ASP A 190 -18.44 -4.00 11.47
N ASP A 191 -18.02 -3.28 12.51
CA ASP A 191 -18.27 -1.84 12.62
C ASP A 191 -17.17 -1.03 13.31
N ILE A 192 -17.31 0.28 13.17
CA ILE A 192 -16.54 1.30 13.84
C ILE A 192 -17.51 2.25 14.54
N VAL A 193 -17.26 2.51 15.82
CA VAL A 193 -18.14 3.31 16.68
C VAL A 193 -17.30 4.35 17.42
N ALA A 194 -17.74 5.61 17.38
CA ALA A 194 -17.13 6.72 18.09
C ALA A 194 -18.00 7.19 19.26
N PHE A 195 -17.35 7.52 20.37
CA PHE A 195 -17.97 7.90 21.63
C PHE A 195 -17.44 9.24 22.13
N ASP A 196 -18.27 9.96 22.89
CA ASP A 196 -17.85 11.15 23.64
C ASP A 196 -17.12 10.78 24.94
N GLU A 197 -16.61 11.78 25.65
CA GLU A 197 -15.93 11.61 26.96
C GLU A 197 -16.81 10.95 28.03
N ARG A 198 -18.14 10.97 27.86
CA ARG A 198 -19.12 10.37 28.78
C ARG A 198 -19.52 8.94 28.35
N GLY A 199 -18.91 8.41 27.29
CA GLY A 199 -19.20 7.09 26.74
C GLY A 199 -20.50 7.02 25.93
N ARG A 200 -21.09 8.16 25.53
CA ARG A 200 -22.26 8.17 24.66
C ARG A 200 -21.83 8.01 23.21
N ARG A 201 -22.53 7.16 22.46
CA ARG A 201 -22.28 6.97 21.03
C ARG A 201 -22.61 8.25 20.25
N LEU A 202 -21.60 8.82 19.60
CA LEU A 202 -21.75 10.00 18.73
C LEU A 202 -21.94 9.59 17.27
N TRP A 203 -21.21 8.57 16.83
CA TRP A 203 -21.17 8.19 15.42
C TRP A 203 -20.86 6.71 15.27
N SER A 204 -21.30 6.10 14.17
CA SER A 204 -20.95 4.74 13.82
C SER A 204 -21.03 4.49 12.32
N SER A 205 -20.26 3.54 11.82
CA SER A 205 -20.35 3.00 10.46
C SER A 205 -20.06 1.51 10.45
N ARG A 206 -20.69 0.78 9.53
CA ARG A 206 -20.18 -0.53 9.13
C ARG A 206 -19.02 -0.36 8.16
N TRP A 207 -18.11 -1.34 8.10
CA TRP A 207 -16.95 -1.29 7.21
C TRP A 207 -17.36 -1.15 5.74
N GLU A 208 -18.41 -1.84 5.28
CA GLU A 208 -18.80 -1.82 3.86
C GLU A 208 -19.35 -0.47 3.39
N ARG A 209 -19.78 0.38 4.33
CA ARG A 209 -20.31 1.72 4.07
C ARG A 209 -19.33 2.83 4.41
N LEU A 210 -18.23 2.49 5.08
CA LEU A 210 -17.25 3.45 5.52
C LEU A 210 -16.49 4.00 4.31
N ILE A 211 -16.62 5.29 4.08
CA ILE A 211 -15.78 6.04 3.15
C ILE A 211 -14.80 6.84 3.98
N PHE A 212 -13.53 6.85 3.57
CA PHE A 212 -12.51 7.62 4.24
C PHE A 212 -11.67 8.44 3.28
N SER A 213 -11.11 9.53 3.81
CA SER A 213 -10.08 10.33 3.18
C SER A 213 -9.02 10.65 4.23
N ASN A 214 -7.78 10.31 3.94
CA ASN A 214 -6.63 10.59 4.80
C ASN A 214 -5.78 11.68 4.15
N ALA A 215 -5.80 12.89 4.70
CA ALA A 215 -4.93 13.99 4.28
C ALA A 215 -4.19 14.53 5.51
N HIS A 216 -4.36 15.81 5.84
CA HIS A 216 -3.87 16.36 7.11
C HIS A 216 -4.62 15.77 8.29
N ASP A 217 -5.92 15.52 8.13
CA ASP A 217 -6.78 14.87 9.11
C ASP A 217 -7.31 13.55 8.52
N LEU A 218 -7.75 12.62 9.37
CA LEU A 218 -8.47 11.42 8.95
C LEU A 218 -9.98 11.67 9.01
N LEU A 219 -10.62 11.78 7.84
CA LEU A 219 -12.05 11.97 7.70
C LEU A 219 -12.75 10.64 7.49
N LEU A 220 -13.78 10.38 8.29
CA LEU A 220 -14.60 9.17 8.23
C LEU A 220 -16.05 9.55 7.94
N TYR A 221 -16.62 8.98 6.88
CA TYR A 221 -18.00 9.23 6.46
C TYR A 221 -18.78 7.92 6.38
N ASN A 222 -19.97 7.89 6.99
CA ASN A 222 -20.83 6.69 7.04
C ASN A 222 -21.97 6.69 6.01
N GLY A 223 -21.98 7.65 5.08
CA GLY A 223 -23.09 7.87 4.14
C GLY A 223 -24.12 8.93 4.58
N HIS A 224 -24.01 9.44 5.80
CA HIS A 224 -24.93 10.46 6.34
C HIS A 224 -24.19 11.62 7.02
N THR A 225 -23.28 11.27 7.93
CA THR A 225 -22.54 12.21 8.77
C THR A 225 -21.06 11.85 8.76
N GLN A 226 -20.21 12.86 8.92
CA GLN A 226 -18.77 12.68 8.99
C GLN A 226 -18.22 13.01 10.38
N ILE A 227 -17.14 12.34 10.76
CA ILE A 227 -16.29 12.72 11.88
C ILE A 227 -14.86 12.89 11.40
N ARG A 228 -14.08 13.66 12.14
CA ARG A 228 -12.68 13.93 11.85
C ARG A 228 -11.81 13.50 13.01
N ILE A 229 -10.68 12.87 12.73
CA ILE A 229 -9.69 12.44 13.72
C ILE A 229 -8.41 13.23 13.45
N ASP A 230 -8.00 14.02 14.45
CA ASP A 230 -6.90 14.98 14.35
C ASP A 230 -5.68 14.53 15.19
N ASP A 231 -5.82 13.44 15.96
CA ASP A 231 -4.84 12.95 16.93
C ASP A 231 -3.74 12.10 16.29
N GLU A 232 -2.52 12.62 16.17
CA GLU A 232 -1.40 11.92 15.51
C GLU A 232 -1.00 10.61 16.22
N ASP A 233 -1.01 10.56 17.55
CA ASP A 233 -0.40 9.45 18.31
C ASP A 233 -1.18 8.13 18.19
N GLN A 234 -2.50 8.20 18.00
CA GLN A 234 -3.39 7.03 17.90
C GLN A 234 -4.04 6.88 16.53
N ARG A 235 -3.82 7.84 15.63
CA ARG A 235 -4.36 7.80 14.27
C ARG A 235 -3.74 6.71 13.42
N ASP A 236 -2.47 6.38 13.58
CA ASP A 236 -1.78 5.43 12.70
C ASP A 236 -2.50 4.06 12.62
N LEU A 237 -2.94 3.53 13.77
CA LEU A 237 -3.66 2.26 13.80
C LEU A 237 -5.08 2.40 13.24
N VAL A 238 -5.78 3.50 13.55
CA VAL A 238 -7.12 3.76 12.98
C VAL A 238 -7.03 3.89 11.47
N GLU A 239 -6.07 4.67 10.98
CA GLU A 239 -5.82 4.88 9.56
C GLU A 239 -5.49 3.56 8.86
N ALA A 240 -4.59 2.75 9.42
CA ALA A 240 -4.26 1.44 8.86
C ALA A 240 -5.49 0.52 8.74
N LEU A 241 -6.33 0.47 9.77
CA LEU A 241 -7.56 -0.35 9.77
C LEU A 241 -8.61 0.20 8.80
N VAL A 242 -8.78 1.51 8.75
CA VAL A 242 -9.71 2.18 7.83
C VAL A 242 -9.24 2.01 6.37
N VAL A 243 -7.93 2.05 6.11
CA VAL A 243 -7.35 1.76 4.79
C VAL A 243 -7.59 0.29 4.40
N LYS A 244 -7.54 -0.64 5.35
CA LYS A 244 -7.77 -2.06 5.09
C LYS A 244 -9.25 -2.39 4.82
N TYR A 245 -10.15 -1.88 5.66
CA TYR A 245 -11.56 -2.30 5.69
C TYR A 245 -12.53 -1.29 5.07
N GLY A 246 -12.17 -0.01 5.03
CA GLY A 246 -12.96 1.05 4.43
C GLY A 246 -12.68 1.27 2.94
N ARG A 247 -13.47 2.16 2.34
CA ARG A 247 -13.30 2.59 0.95
C ARG A 247 -12.61 3.94 0.88
N PHE A 248 -11.44 3.97 0.27
CA PHE A 248 -10.74 5.22 -0.02
C PHE A 248 -11.49 6.02 -1.08
N GLU A 249 -11.90 7.24 -0.74
CA GLU A 249 -12.30 8.25 -1.70
C GLU A 249 -11.58 9.56 -1.40
N GLN A 250 -11.03 10.14 -2.46
CA GLN A 250 -10.38 11.43 -2.33
C GLN A 250 -11.47 12.50 -2.19
N MET A 251 -11.85 12.80 -0.95
CA MET A 251 -12.88 13.78 -0.60
C MET A 251 -12.38 15.22 -0.77
N HIS A 252 -11.79 15.52 -1.92
CA HIS A 252 -11.63 16.90 -2.36
C HIS A 252 -13.03 17.52 -2.40
N PHE A 253 -13.35 18.48 -1.52
CA PHE A 253 -14.53 19.36 -1.61
C PHE A 253 -15.91 18.87 -1.13
N LEU A 254 -16.05 18.09 -0.06
CA LEU A 254 -17.32 18.17 0.67
C LEU A 254 -17.32 19.44 1.53
N PRO A 255 -18.30 20.36 1.38
CA PRO A 255 -18.45 21.43 2.35
C PRO A 255 -18.60 20.74 3.71
N GLY A 256 -17.74 21.08 4.66
CA GLY A 256 -17.97 20.69 6.05
C GLY A 256 -19.40 21.07 6.44
N PRO A 257 -20.03 20.40 7.42
CA PRO A 257 -21.32 20.85 7.91
C PRO A 257 -21.20 22.35 8.19
N GLU A 258 -22.06 23.17 7.56
CA GLU A 258 -22.09 24.61 7.78
C GLU A 258 -22.00 24.80 9.28
N ARG A 259 -20.87 25.35 9.76
CA ARG A 259 -20.80 25.83 11.14
C ARG A 259 -21.96 26.82 11.22
N ARG A 260 -23.04 26.47 11.92
CA ARG A 260 -23.99 27.48 12.38
C ARG A 260 -23.13 28.55 13.00
N ALA A 261 -23.14 29.74 12.40
CA ALA A 261 -22.53 30.90 12.99
C ALA A 261 -23.04 30.95 14.44
N PRO A 262 -22.16 31.14 15.44
CA PRO A 262 -22.63 31.34 16.80
C PRO A 262 -23.63 32.49 16.73
N ASP A 263 -24.83 32.24 17.25
CA ASP A 263 -25.96 33.15 17.26
C ASP A 263 -25.47 34.58 17.55
N ALA A 264 -25.46 35.39 16.50
CA ALA A 264 -25.34 36.83 16.61
C ALA A 264 -26.75 37.37 16.68
N ASP A 265 -27.46 37.06 17.76
CA ASP A 265 -28.60 37.83 18.20
C ASP A 265 -28.45 38.11 19.69
N ALA A 266 -28.22 39.40 19.94
CA ALA A 266 -28.39 40.09 21.20
C ALA A 266 -29.89 40.33 21.48
#